data_AF-A0A2V8J3T1-F1
#
_entry.id   AF-A0A2V8J3T1-F1
#
_cell.length_a   1.000
_cell.length_b   1.000
_cell.length_c   1.000
_cell.angle_alpha   90.00
_cell.angle_beta   90.00
_cell.angle_gamma   90.00
#
_symmetry.space_group_name_H-M   'P 1'
#
loop_
_entity.id
_entity.type
_entity.pdbx_description
1 polymer ?
#
loop_
_entity_poly.entity_id
_entity_poly.type
_entity_poly.pdbx_seq_one_letter_code
_entity_poly.pdbx_strand_id
1 'polypeptide(L)'
;MIDERSFHPLDYMSVVHRRMWWFIVPLVVCIFGGGVLALLLPREYLSQATIGVAAPTLTPELLKGVSSLDKEERQRAISQQLLSPTVLQRVVREERINPEYPVDQVAQWLRVNVEQNISVPNPITKSDYKGIDSFVLGYTDSEAARAQRIANRIAYVFVEENSKSQIERTENTSEVLSQQVQASQSRLTNLENDLRIKKQANMGRLPDQVNANVQMVNGLRNQFESVSNMLRSEQDRLTSIEYQIEAMRQGGSGTTASSAAAIHAAQARVNQLQKELTEARTLYTDKHPEIARLQEDLSSARKDLAAAQQQSGKDDGLTTDPAYKQKTQERDASRLRIAELKRASKAAQSQIALYQSRVDAAPMVEQELLSLEREVTMERAHYTDLTTRHQSAITAENLARKQGGERFSVLYPADLPTRPSKPDFLKIMALAIVAGLVLGAGAAVGREFLDRSVHDVRALQSEFEVPVLGEIPRIPA
;
A
#
# COMPACT_ATOMS: atom_id res chain seq x y z
N MET A 1 -35.68 -82.44 23.48
CA MET A 1 -34.56 -82.38 22.52
C MET A 1 -35.10 -81.77 21.25
N ILE A 2 -34.46 -80.71 20.77
CA ILE A 2 -34.83 -80.03 19.53
C ILE A 2 -34.31 -80.94 18.41
N ASP A 3 -35.20 -81.75 17.81
CA ASP A 3 -34.82 -82.62 16.70
C ASP A 3 -34.56 -81.76 15.46
N GLU A 4 -33.32 -81.84 14.98
CA GLU A 4 -32.86 -81.26 13.73
C GLU A 4 -33.68 -81.82 12.58
N ARG A 5 -34.53 -80.97 11.98
CA ARG A 5 -35.10 -81.21 10.66
C ARG A 5 -33.95 -81.27 9.66
N SER A 6 -33.52 -82.46 9.28
CA SER A 6 -32.58 -82.67 8.19
C SER A 6 -33.30 -82.44 6.86
N PHE A 7 -33.23 -81.20 6.39
CA PHE A 7 -33.75 -80.79 5.07
C PHE A 7 -32.87 -81.39 3.95
N HIS A 8 -33.39 -82.34 3.19
CA HIS A 8 -32.68 -82.93 2.04
C HIS A 8 -32.81 -82.04 0.78
N PRO A 9 -31.72 -81.75 0.04
CA PRO A 9 -31.75 -80.89 -1.15
C PRO A 9 -32.52 -81.49 -2.35
N LEU A 10 -32.81 -82.79 -2.34
CA LEU A 10 -33.49 -83.49 -3.44
C LEU A 10 -35.02 -83.25 -3.46
N ASP A 11 -35.64 -82.89 -2.33
CA ASP A 11 -37.07 -82.55 -2.28
C ASP A 11 -37.39 -81.19 -2.91
N TYR A 12 -36.43 -80.26 -2.91
CA TYR A 12 -36.60 -78.96 -3.58
C TYR A 12 -36.67 -79.11 -5.10
N MET A 13 -36.04 -80.14 -5.68
CA MET A 13 -35.91 -80.29 -7.13
C MET A 13 -37.21 -80.78 -7.79
N SER A 14 -38.02 -81.56 -7.08
CA SER A 14 -39.35 -82.01 -7.54
C SER A 14 -40.41 -80.89 -7.44
N VAL A 15 -40.32 -80.04 -6.43
CA VAL A 15 -41.17 -78.84 -6.25
C VAL A 15 -40.89 -77.80 -7.35
N VAL A 16 -39.62 -77.57 -7.69
CA VAL A 16 -39.22 -76.63 -8.75
C VAL A 16 -39.75 -77.05 -10.12
N HIS A 17 -39.68 -78.34 -10.47
CA HIS A 17 -40.15 -78.82 -11.78
C HIS A 17 -41.68 -78.73 -11.95
N ARG A 18 -42.44 -78.94 -10.87
CA ARG A 18 -43.92 -78.94 -10.92
C ARG A 18 -44.52 -77.53 -10.94
N ARG A 19 -43.80 -76.53 -10.43
CA ARG A 19 -44.26 -75.14 -10.31
C ARG A 19 -43.41 -74.14 -11.10
N MET A 20 -42.54 -74.64 -11.98
CA MET A 20 -41.59 -73.86 -12.77
C MET A 20 -42.27 -72.69 -13.53
N TRP A 21 -43.52 -72.85 -13.95
CA TRP A 21 -44.30 -71.79 -14.60
C TRP A 21 -44.61 -70.59 -13.69
N TRP A 22 -44.81 -70.78 -12.38
CA TRP A 22 -45.01 -69.67 -11.43
C TRP A 22 -43.75 -68.86 -11.16
N PHE A 23 -42.58 -69.42 -11.49
CA PHE A 23 -41.30 -68.72 -11.47
C PHE A 23 -40.96 -68.09 -12.83
N ILE A 24 -41.14 -68.85 -13.92
CA ILE A 24 -40.80 -68.42 -15.29
C ILE A 24 -41.74 -67.32 -15.77
N VAL A 25 -43.05 -67.40 -15.52
CA VAL A 25 -44.00 -66.41 -16.04
C VAL A 25 -43.72 -65.00 -15.50
N PRO A 26 -43.56 -64.77 -14.17
CA PRO A 26 -43.18 -63.46 -13.66
C PRO A 26 -41.82 -62.98 -14.17
N LEU A 27 -40.85 -63.88 -14.27
CA LEU A 27 -39.52 -63.55 -14.80
C LEU A 27 -39.59 -63.03 -16.25
N VAL A 28 -40.29 -63.76 -17.12
CA VAL A 28 -40.47 -63.37 -18.53
C VAL A 28 -41.27 -62.08 -18.65
N VAL A 29 -42.33 -61.90 -17.84
CA VAL A 29 -43.12 -60.66 -17.82
C VAL A 29 -42.29 -59.47 -17.38
N CYS A 30 -41.43 -59.60 -16.37
CA CYS A 30 -40.54 -58.53 -15.94
C CYS A 30 -39.49 -58.19 -16.99
N ILE A 31 -38.88 -59.20 -17.64
CA ILE A 31 -37.91 -59.00 -18.74
C ILE A 31 -38.57 -58.30 -19.93
N PHE A 32 -39.75 -58.76 -20.34
CA PHE A 32 -40.52 -58.15 -21.44
C PHE A 32 -40.95 -56.72 -21.10
N GLY A 33 -41.50 -56.53 -19.89
CA GLY A 33 -41.88 -55.21 -19.37
C GLY A 33 -40.68 -54.25 -19.29
N GLY A 34 -39.52 -54.73 -18.83
CA GLY A 34 -38.27 -53.97 -18.81
C GLY A 34 -37.77 -53.57 -20.20
N GLY A 35 -37.88 -54.48 -21.18
CA GLY A 35 -37.54 -54.18 -22.58
C GLY A 35 -38.48 -53.16 -23.21
N VAL A 36 -39.79 -53.29 -22.98
CA VAL A 36 -40.80 -52.31 -23.43
C VAL A 36 -40.58 -50.96 -22.76
N LEU A 37 -40.32 -50.94 -21.46
CA LEU A 37 -39.97 -49.72 -20.71
C LEU A 37 -38.72 -49.06 -21.29
N ALA A 38 -37.66 -49.82 -21.55
CA ALA A 38 -36.43 -49.30 -22.14
C ALA A 38 -36.63 -48.69 -23.55
N LEU A 39 -37.63 -49.16 -24.31
CA LEU A 39 -37.99 -48.60 -25.61
C LEU A 39 -38.91 -47.37 -25.52
N LEU A 40 -39.71 -47.26 -24.46
CA LEU A 40 -40.62 -46.14 -24.21
C LEU A 40 -39.92 -44.92 -23.59
N LEU A 41 -38.83 -45.13 -22.85
CA LEU A 41 -38.06 -44.02 -22.28
C LEU A 41 -37.45 -43.13 -23.39
N PRO A 42 -37.44 -41.79 -23.19
CA PRO A 42 -36.87 -40.88 -24.17
C PRO A 42 -35.39 -41.17 -24.37
N ARG A 43 -34.98 -41.23 -25.64
CA ARG A 43 -33.57 -41.41 -26.03
C ARG A 43 -32.84 -40.09 -25.86
N GLU A 44 -31.73 -40.11 -25.13
CA GLU A 44 -30.88 -38.93 -24.95
C GLU A 44 -29.49 -39.18 -25.56
N TYR A 45 -29.00 -38.23 -26.34
CA TYR A 45 -27.72 -38.26 -27.03
C TYR A 45 -26.75 -37.30 -26.34
N LEU A 46 -25.60 -37.83 -25.89
CA LEU A 46 -24.53 -37.07 -25.27
C LEU A 46 -23.49 -36.72 -26.33
N SER A 47 -23.15 -35.44 -26.45
CA SER A 47 -22.05 -34.95 -27.30
C SER A 47 -21.00 -34.26 -26.45
N GLN A 48 -19.71 -34.49 -26.74
CA GLN A 48 -18.59 -34.05 -25.91
C GLN A 48 -17.58 -33.22 -26.69
N ALA A 49 -17.31 -31.99 -26.25
CA ALA A 49 -16.24 -31.15 -26.78
C ALA A 49 -15.03 -31.16 -25.84
N THR A 50 -13.83 -31.26 -26.39
CA THR A 50 -12.58 -31.19 -25.61
C THR A 50 -11.92 -29.82 -25.75
N ILE A 51 -11.79 -29.11 -24.65
CA ILE A 51 -11.13 -27.81 -24.55
C ILE A 51 -9.74 -28.03 -23.96
N GLY A 52 -8.69 -27.69 -24.71
CA GLY A 52 -7.31 -27.72 -24.24
C GLY A 52 -6.93 -26.41 -23.57
N VAL A 53 -6.15 -26.50 -22.49
CA VAL A 53 -5.52 -25.39 -21.78
C VAL A 53 -4.02 -25.50 -21.99
N ALA A 54 -3.50 -24.67 -22.88
CA ALA A 54 -2.06 -24.52 -23.01
C ALA A 54 -1.59 -23.48 -21.98
N ALA A 55 -0.86 -23.94 -20.95
CA ALA A 55 -0.15 -23.02 -20.08
C ALA A 55 0.89 -22.24 -20.91
N PRO A 56 1.06 -20.93 -20.68
CA PRO A 56 2.12 -20.18 -21.35
C PRO A 56 3.47 -20.82 -21.00
N THR A 57 4.34 -20.99 -22.01
CA THR A 57 5.70 -21.49 -21.84
C THR A 57 6.55 -20.44 -21.12
N LEU A 58 6.33 -20.25 -19.83
CA LEU A 58 7.15 -19.44 -18.95
C LEU A 58 8.20 -20.33 -18.28
N THR A 59 9.43 -19.86 -18.22
CA THR A 59 10.53 -20.55 -17.54
C THR A 59 10.20 -20.75 -16.05
N PRO A 60 10.49 -21.93 -15.46
CA PRO A 60 10.18 -22.26 -14.05
C PRO A 60 10.73 -21.28 -13.00
N GLU A 61 11.70 -20.43 -13.36
CA GLU A 61 12.32 -19.42 -12.49
C GLU A 61 11.31 -18.42 -11.89
N LEU A 62 10.22 -18.09 -12.61
CA LEU A 62 9.20 -17.13 -12.17
C LEU A 62 8.09 -17.76 -11.30
N LEU A 63 8.09 -19.09 -11.15
CA LEU A 63 7.06 -19.86 -10.42
C LEU A 63 7.44 -20.17 -8.97
N LYS A 64 8.59 -19.69 -8.47
CA LYS A 64 8.95 -19.85 -7.06
C LYS A 64 8.09 -18.95 -6.18
N GLY A 65 7.03 -19.52 -5.61
CA GLY A 65 6.25 -18.90 -4.52
C GLY A 65 4.75 -18.79 -4.77
N VAL A 66 4.26 -19.08 -5.98
CA VAL A 66 2.81 -19.19 -6.23
C VAL A 66 2.45 -20.66 -6.10
N SER A 67 1.75 -21.01 -5.01
CA SER A 67 1.07 -22.30 -4.88
C SER A 67 0.14 -22.46 -6.09
N SER A 68 0.52 -23.31 -7.03
CA SER A 68 -0.34 -23.71 -8.14
C SER A 68 -1.64 -24.25 -7.52
N LEU A 69 -2.79 -23.67 -7.88
CA LEU A 69 -4.09 -24.19 -7.44
C LEU A 69 -4.10 -25.71 -7.60
N ASP A 70 -4.64 -26.42 -6.61
CA ASP A 70 -4.82 -27.85 -6.73
C ASP A 70 -5.65 -28.17 -7.98
N LYS A 71 -5.40 -29.33 -8.62
CA LYS A 71 -6.05 -29.69 -9.88
C LYS A 71 -7.58 -29.64 -9.76
N GLU A 72 -8.11 -30.01 -8.59
CA GLU A 72 -9.54 -29.95 -8.28
C GLU A 72 -10.06 -28.51 -8.13
N GLU A 73 -9.30 -27.62 -7.50
CA GLU A 73 -9.67 -26.21 -7.34
C GLU A 73 -9.69 -25.48 -8.69
N ARG A 74 -8.68 -25.75 -9.54
CA ARG A 74 -8.62 -25.24 -10.91
C ARG A 74 -9.79 -25.76 -11.74
N GLN A 75 -10.14 -27.04 -11.63
CA GLN A 75 -11.31 -27.61 -12.28
C GLN A 75 -12.59 -26.88 -11.87
N ARG A 76 -12.82 -26.65 -10.58
CA ARG A 76 -14.02 -25.94 -10.11
C ARG A 76 -14.07 -24.52 -10.66
N ALA A 77 -12.95 -23.80 -10.67
CA ALA A 77 -12.88 -22.45 -11.21
C ALA A 77 -13.23 -22.39 -12.72
N ILE A 78 -12.64 -23.29 -13.52
CA ILE A 78 -12.91 -23.36 -14.96
C ILE A 78 -14.35 -23.77 -15.23
N SER A 79 -14.88 -24.77 -14.52
CA SER A 79 -16.27 -25.18 -14.64
C SER A 79 -17.23 -24.04 -14.29
N GLN A 80 -16.97 -23.29 -13.22
CA GLN A 80 -17.79 -22.12 -12.85
C GLN A 80 -17.73 -21.02 -13.92
N GLN A 81 -16.57 -20.82 -14.53
CA GLN A 81 -16.42 -19.83 -15.59
C GLN A 81 -17.10 -20.26 -16.89
N LEU A 82 -17.03 -21.55 -17.24
CA LEU A 82 -17.74 -22.14 -18.38
C LEU A 82 -19.26 -22.04 -18.22
N LEU A 83 -19.74 -22.23 -16.99
CA LEU A 83 -21.15 -22.10 -16.61
C LEU A 83 -21.57 -20.66 -16.27
N SER A 84 -20.74 -19.68 -16.62
CA SER A 84 -21.05 -18.28 -16.34
C SER A 84 -22.28 -17.80 -17.12
N PRO A 85 -23.08 -16.87 -16.56
CA PRO A 85 -24.25 -16.33 -17.25
C PRO A 85 -23.90 -15.69 -18.60
N THR A 86 -22.74 -15.02 -18.70
CA THR A 86 -22.29 -14.37 -19.93
C THR A 86 -22.10 -15.36 -21.08
N VAL A 87 -21.48 -16.51 -20.81
CA VAL A 87 -21.28 -17.59 -21.78
C VAL A 87 -22.63 -18.24 -22.14
N LEU A 88 -23.39 -18.68 -21.15
CA LEU A 88 -24.62 -19.45 -21.39
C LEU A 88 -25.74 -18.62 -22.03
N GLN A 89 -25.94 -17.36 -21.61
CA GLN A 89 -26.92 -16.49 -22.25
C GLN A 89 -26.55 -16.18 -23.71
N ARG A 90 -25.26 -16.02 -24.02
CA ARG A 90 -24.79 -15.80 -25.38
C ARG A 90 -25.07 -17.02 -26.27
N VAL A 91 -24.78 -18.22 -25.77
CA VAL A 91 -25.13 -19.49 -26.46
C VAL A 91 -26.64 -19.59 -26.70
N VAL A 92 -27.47 -19.32 -25.68
CA VAL A 92 -28.93 -19.37 -25.81
C VAL A 92 -29.44 -18.41 -26.88
N ARG A 93 -28.90 -17.17 -26.94
CA ARG A 93 -29.28 -16.18 -27.95
C ARG A 93 -28.86 -16.59 -29.37
N GLU A 94 -27.66 -17.13 -29.52
CA GLU A 94 -27.08 -17.47 -30.82
C GLU A 94 -27.68 -18.76 -31.40
N GLU A 95 -27.87 -19.80 -30.57
CA GLU A 95 -28.47 -21.08 -30.98
C GLU A 95 -30.00 -21.07 -30.93
N ARG A 96 -30.61 -19.98 -30.43
CA ARG A 96 -32.07 -19.82 -30.27
C ARG A 96 -32.71 -21.00 -29.53
N ILE A 97 -32.11 -21.39 -28.41
CA ILE A 97 -32.61 -22.47 -27.56
C ILE A 97 -33.90 -22.01 -26.89
N ASN A 98 -35.01 -22.73 -27.10
CA ASN A 98 -36.32 -22.47 -26.49
C ASN A 98 -36.73 -20.98 -26.52
N PRO A 99 -36.90 -20.37 -27.71
CA PRO A 99 -37.07 -18.93 -27.86
C PRO A 99 -38.37 -18.38 -27.25
N GLU A 100 -39.28 -19.27 -26.86
CA GLU A 100 -40.55 -18.94 -26.19
C GLU A 100 -40.36 -18.45 -24.75
N TYR A 101 -39.19 -18.73 -24.14
CA TYR A 101 -38.89 -18.40 -22.75
C TYR A 101 -37.84 -17.28 -22.64
N PRO A 102 -37.81 -16.51 -21.54
CA PRO A 102 -36.76 -15.53 -21.29
C PRO A 102 -35.36 -16.16 -21.29
N VAL A 103 -34.40 -15.49 -21.95
CA VAL A 103 -33.02 -15.98 -22.12
C VAL A 103 -32.37 -16.39 -20.80
N ASP A 104 -32.60 -15.63 -19.73
CA ASP A 104 -32.02 -15.90 -18.40
C ASP A 104 -32.54 -17.22 -17.80
N GLN A 105 -33.83 -17.50 -17.99
CA GLN A 105 -34.45 -18.74 -17.53
C GLN A 105 -33.89 -19.94 -18.29
N VAL A 106 -33.75 -19.81 -19.62
CA VAL A 106 -33.19 -20.86 -20.47
C VAL A 106 -31.71 -21.08 -20.17
N ALA A 107 -30.94 -20.02 -19.91
CA ALA A 107 -29.53 -20.12 -19.55
C ALA A 107 -29.35 -20.85 -18.21
N GLN A 108 -30.22 -20.61 -17.22
CA GLN A 108 -30.19 -21.33 -15.95
C GLN A 108 -30.57 -22.80 -16.12
N TRP A 109 -31.53 -23.13 -16.97
CA TRP A 109 -31.85 -24.51 -17.32
C TRP A 109 -30.67 -25.20 -18.02
N LEU A 110 -30.05 -24.51 -18.99
CA LEU A 110 -28.89 -25.01 -19.72
C LEU A 110 -27.71 -25.26 -18.78
N ARG A 111 -27.49 -24.37 -17.80
CA ARG A 111 -26.48 -24.53 -16.77
C ARG A 111 -26.61 -25.88 -16.06
N VAL A 112 -27.79 -26.23 -15.59
CA VAL A 112 -28.02 -27.49 -14.85
C VAL A 112 -27.78 -28.71 -15.74
N ASN A 113 -28.19 -28.67 -17.01
CA ASN A 113 -27.96 -29.77 -17.96
C ASN A 113 -26.46 -29.98 -18.22
N VAL A 114 -25.73 -28.89 -18.41
CA VAL A 114 -24.29 -28.91 -18.67
C VAL A 114 -23.52 -29.32 -17.41
N GLU A 115 -23.88 -28.77 -16.25
CA GLU A 115 -23.23 -29.06 -14.96
C GLU A 115 -23.23 -30.56 -14.61
N GLN A 116 -24.32 -31.27 -14.93
CA GLN A 116 -24.42 -32.72 -14.72
C GLN A 116 -23.55 -33.55 -15.67
N ASN A 117 -23.04 -32.94 -16.76
CA ASN A 117 -22.31 -33.61 -17.84
C ASN A 117 -20.89 -33.03 -18.06
N ILE A 118 -20.41 -32.15 -17.18
CA ILE A 118 -19.00 -31.73 -17.18
C ILE A 118 -18.18 -32.82 -16.50
N SER A 119 -17.15 -33.29 -17.20
CA SER A 119 -16.17 -34.23 -16.64
C SER A 119 -14.76 -33.75 -16.96
N VAL A 120 -13.86 -33.84 -15.99
CA VAL A 120 -12.44 -33.70 -16.24
C VAL A 120 -11.90 -35.11 -16.46
N PRO A 121 -11.64 -35.52 -17.71
CA PRO A 121 -11.01 -36.80 -17.92
C PRO A 121 -9.60 -36.78 -17.31
N ASN A 122 -9.15 -37.93 -16.80
CA ASN A 122 -7.75 -38.10 -16.44
C ASN A 122 -6.86 -37.66 -17.64
N PRO A 123 -5.75 -36.95 -17.40
CA PRO A 123 -4.92 -36.40 -18.46
C PRO A 123 -4.58 -37.48 -19.48
N ILE A 124 -4.85 -37.20 -20.76
CA ILE A 124 -4.68 -38.14 -21.86
C ILE A 124 -3.19 -38.47 -21.95
N THR A 125 -2.79 -39.61 -21.39
CA THR A 125 -1.39 -40.07 -21.35
C THR A 125 -0.95 -40.69 -22.69
N LYS A 126 -1.86 -40.76 -23.68
CA LYS A 126 -1.71 -41.50 -24.95
C LYS A 126 -1.80 -40.63 -26.23
N SER A 127 -1.39 -39.37 -26.19
CA SER A 127 -1.26 -38.55 -27.40
C SER A 127 0.03 -37.74 -27.37
N ASP A 128 0.56 -37.38 -28.54
CA ASP A 128 1.83 -36.64 -28.75
C ASP A 128 1.90 -35.25 -28.04
N TYR A 129 0.81 -34.85 -27.38
CA TYR A 129 0.66 -33.62 -26.60
C TYR A 129 0.99 -33.83 -25.12
N LYS A 130 2.26 -34.11 -24.79
CA LYS A 130 2.73 -34.05 -23.39
C LYS A 130 2.62 -32.61 -22.88
N GLY A 131 1.77 -32.37 -21.87
CA GLY A 131 1.76 -31.14 -21.08
C GLY A 131 0.59 -30.16 -21.30
N ILE A 132 -0.44 -30.54 -22.05
CA ILE A 132 -1.67 -29.74 -22.19
C ILE A 132 -2.73 -30.32 -21.24
N ASP A 133 -3.18 -29.53 -20.26
CA ASP A 133 -4.34 -29.88 -19.44
C ASP A 133 -5.61 -29.74 -20.31
N SER A 134 -6.55 -30.69 -20.24
CA SER A 134 -7.74 -30.68 -21.09
C SER A 134 -9.01 -30.91 -20.29
N PHE A 135 -10.09 -30.25 -20.69
CA PHE A 135 -11.40 -30.31 -20.06
C PHE A 135 -12.42 -30.83 -21.08
N VAL A 136 -13.30 -31.75 -20.66
CA VAL A 136 -14.37 -32.25 -21.52
C VAL A 136 -15.70 -31.69 -21.07
N LEU A 137 -16.35 -31.03 -22.02
CA LEU A 137 -17.68 -30.47 -21.88
C LEU A 137 -18.68 -31.42 -22.55
N GLY A 138 -19.55 -32.03 -21.76
CA GLY A 138 -20.67 -32.81 -22.26
C GLY A 138 -21.98 -32.01 -22.28
N TYR A 139 -22.79 -32.19 -23.32
CA TYR A 139 -24.17 -31.71 -23.35
C TYR A 139 -25.10 -32.81 -23.90
N THR A 140 -26.29 -32.91 -23.32
CA THR A 140 -27.23 -33.99 -23.60
C THR A 140 -28.54 -33.44 -24.17
N ASP A 141 -28.96 -33.95 -25.32
CA ASP A 141 -30.20 -33.56 -26.00
C ASP A 141 -30.95 -34.79 -26.57
N SER A 142 -32.23 -34.65 -26.87
CA SER A 142 -33.01 -35.68 -27.54
C SER A 142 -32.66 -35.84 -29.03
N GLU A 143 -32.03 -34.83 -29.65
CA GLU A 143 -31.54 -34.89 -31.03
C GLU A 143 -30.01 -34.83 -31.07
N ALA A 144 -29.37 -35.84 -31.68
CA ALA A 144 -27.92 -35.93 -31.82
C ALA A 144 -27.28 -34.67 -32.46
N ALA A 145 -27.93 -34.11 -33.49
CA ALA A 145 -27.43 -32.92 -34.17
C ALA A 145 -27.52 -31.66 -33.29
N ARG A 146 -28.56 -31.52 -32.46
CA ARG A 146 -28.66 -30.40 -31.50
C ARG A 146 -27.65 -30.55 -30.37
N ALA A 147 -27.47 -31.76 -29.86
CA ALA A 147 -26.47 -32.04 -28.83
C ALA A 147 -25.07 -31.58 -29.29
N GLN A 148 -24.69 -31.94 -30.52
CA GLN A 148 -23.41 -31.55 -31.11
C GLN A 148 -23.27 -30.04 -31.32
N ARG A 149 -24.28 -29.39 -31.90
CA ARG A 149 -24.23 -27.93 -32.17
C ARG A 149 -24.09 -27.13 -30.89
N ILE A 150 -24.90 -27.44 -29.87
CA ILE A 150 -24.91 -26.73 -28.60
C ILE A 150 -23.59 -26.97 -27.84
N ALA A 151 -23.11 -28.21 -27.76
CA ALA A 151 -21.82 -28.53 -27.12
C ALA A 151 -20.66 -27.76 -27.76
N ASN A 152 -20.62 -27.72 -29.10
CA ASN A 152 -19.63 -26.94 -29.84
C ASN A 152 -19.74 -25.45 -29.53
N ARG A 153 -20.96 -24.90 -29.59
CA ARG A 153 -21.16 -23.47 -29.38
C ARG A 153 -20.74 -23.03 -27.99
N ILE A 154 -21.07 -23.79 -26.95
CA ILE A 154 -20.62 -23.50 -25.58
C ILE A 154 -19.09 -23.46 -25.51
N ALA A 155 -18.40 -24.45 -26.11
CA ALA A 155 -16.94 -24.48 -26.12
C ALA A 155 -16.33 -23.26 -26.83
N TYR A 156 -16.84 -22.88 -27.99
CA TYR A 156 -16.35 -21.72 -28.74
C TYR A 156 -16.62 -20.38 -28.02
N VAL A 157 -17.84 -20.18 -27.53
CA VAL A 157 -18.22 -18.95 -26.83
C VAL A 157 -17.41 -18.78 -25.56
N PHE A 158 -17.15 -19.86 -24.83
CA PHE A 158 -16.27 -19.82 -23.66
C PHE A 158 -14.85 -19.39 -23.99
N VAL A 159 -14.24 -19.99 -25.02
CA VAL A 159 -12.89 -19.62 -25.47
C VAL A 159 -12.81 -18.15 -25.86
N GLU A 160 -13.80 -17.67 -26.61
CA GLU A 160 -13.87 -16.28 -27.07
C GLU A 160 -14.07 -15.29 -25.91
N GLU A 161 -15.03 -15.56 -25.02
CA GLU A 161 -15.34 -14.71 -23.87
C GLU A 161 -14.18 -14.65 -22.87
N ASN A 162 -13.52 -15.79 -22.63
CA ASN A 162 -12.34 -15.82 -21.77
C ASN A 162 -11.18 -15.03 -22.38
N SER A 163 -10.91 -15.20 -23.68
CA SER A 163 -9.86 -14.45 -24.37
C SER A 163 -10.11 -12.94 -24.30
N LYS A 164 -11.35 -12.52 -24.57
CA LYS A 164 -11.76 -11.12 -24.50
C LYS A 164 -11.60 -10.55 -23.09
N SER A 165 -12.14 -11.24 -22.08
CA SER A 165 -12.05 -10.78 -20.67
C SER A 165 -10.61 -10.70 -20.19
N GLN A 166 -9.73 -11.62 -20.62
CA GLN A 166 -8.32 -11.59 -20.26
C GLN A 166 -7.60 -10.38 -20.89
N ILE A 167 -7.89 -10.04 -22.15
CA ILE A 167 -7.33 -8.85 -22.81
C ILE A 167 -7.76 -7.59 -22.06
N GLU A 168 -9.07 -7.42 -21.82
CA GLU A 168 -9.61 -6.24 -21.10
C GLU A 168 -9.02 -6.10 -19.69
N ARG A 169 -8.88 -7.20 -18.95
CA ARG A 169 -8.23 -7.18 -17.61
C ARG A 169 -6.79 -6.71 -17.68
N THR A 170 -6.05 -7.15 -18.68
CA THR A 170 -4.63 -6.82 -18.81
C THR A 170 -4.44 -5.38 -19.25
N GLU A 171 -5.29 -4.89 -20.17
CA GLU A 171 -5.36 -3.48 -20.56
C GLU A 171 -5.67 -2.56 -19.36
N ASN A 172 -6.74 -2.87 -18.62
CA ASN A 172 -7.12 -2.11 -17.43
C ASN A 172 -6.01 -2.10 -16.36
N THR A 173 -5.30 -3.22 -16.18
CA THR A 173 -4.18 -3.31 -15.23
C THR A 173 -3.03 -2.41 -15.66
N SER A 174 -2.69 -2.40 -16.96
CA SER A 174 -1.65 -1.52 -17.50
C SER A 174 -2.02 -0.05 -17.32
N GLU A 175 -3.28 0.32 -17.60
CA GLU A 175 -3.76 1.69 -17.43
C GLU A 175 -3.67 2.16 -15.96
N VAL A 176 -4.15 1.34 -15.01
CA VAL A 176 -4.08 1.67 -13.57
C VAL A 176 -2.62 1.84 -13.12
N LEU A 177 -1.72 0.95 -13.55
CA LEU A 177 -0.29 1.06 -13.22
C LEU A 177 0.34 2.30 -13.85
N SER A 178 -0.04 2.66 -15.07
CA SER A 178 0.41 3.89 -15.74
C SER A 178 0.03 5.14 -14.94
N GLN A 179 -1.22 5.22 -14.49
CA GLN A 179 -1.70 6.31 -13.64
C GLN A 179 -0.94 6.38 -12.30
N GLN A 180 -0.66 5.23 -11.68
CA GLN A 180 0.11 5.17 -10.43
C GLN A 180 1.56 5.61 -10.62
N VAL A 181 2.21 5.22 -11.73
CA VAL A 181 3.57 5.67 -12.09
C VAL A 181 3.60 7.19 -12.24
N GLN A 182 2.64 7.77 -12.98
CA GLN A 182 2.57 9.23 -13.17
C GLN A 182 2.32 9.99 -11.85
N ALA A 183 1.43 9.46 -11.00
CA ALA A 183 1.17 10.03 -9.68
C ALA A 183 2.42 9.96 -8.78
N SER A 184 3.14 8.83 -8.80
CA SER A 184 4.38 8.65 -8.04
C SER A 184 5.51 9.56 -8.54
N GLN A 185 5.66 9.70 -9.86
CA GLN A 185 6.60 10.64 -10.47
C GLN A 185 6.33 12.09 -10.02
N SER A 186 5.06 12.49 -10.02
CA SER A 186 4.64 13.83 -9.59
C SER A 186 4.95 14.06 -8.10
N ARG A 187 4.65 13.06 -7.25
CA ARG A 187 5.01 13.10 -5.82
C ARG A 187 6.51 13.18 -5.60
N LEU A 188 7.30 12.36 -6.29
CA LEU A 188 8.76 12.38 -6.22
C LEU A 188 9.31 13.76 -6.60
N THR A 189 8.80 14.35 -7.68
CA THR A 189 9.21 15.70 -8.13
C THR A 189 8.88 16.75 -7.08
N ASN A 190 7.74 16.66 -6.40
CA ASN A 190 7.37 17.58 -5.33
C ASN A 190 8.29 17.42 -4.11
N LEU A 191 8.52 16.19 -3.65
CA LEU A 191 9.43 15.90 -2.53
C LEU A 191 10.86 16.37 -2.81
N GLU A 192 11.37 16.13 -4.02
CA GLU A 192 12.70 16.59 -4.44
C GLU A 192 12.77 18.13 -4.47
N ASN A 193 11.72 18.81 -4.91
CA ASN A 193 11.63 20.27 -4.87
C ASN A 193 11.54 20.81 -3.45
N ASP A 194 10.75 20.20 -2.57
CA ASP A 194 10.66 20.57 -1.17
C ASP A 194 12.02 20.40 -0.47
N LEU A 195 12.72 19.30 -0.76
CA LEU A 195 14.07 19.07 -0.26
C LEU A 195 15.04 20.15 -0.72
N ARG A 196 14.98 20.51 -2.01
CA ARG A 196 15.79 21.59 -2.58
C ARG A 196 15.49 22.93 -1.91
N ILE A 197 14.22 23.28 -1.73
CA ILE A 197 13.79 24.55 -1.10
C ILE A 197 14.24 24.58 0.37
N LYS A 198 14.08 23.47 1.12
CA LYS A 198 14.52 23.36 2.51
C LYS A 198 16.04 23.46 2.65
N LYS A 199 16.81 22.86 1.73
CA LYS A 199 18.27 23.02 1.69
C LYS A 199 18.66 24.47 1.39
N GLN A 200 17.99 25.13 0.45
CA GLN A 200 18.23 26.53 0.10
C GLN A 200 17.88 27.50 1.25
N ALA A 201 16.76 27.27 1.93
CA ALA A 201 16.32 28.09 3.07
C ALA A 201 17.26 27.99 4.28
N ASN A 202 17.94 26.84 4.44
CA ASN A 202 18.84 26.57 5.55
C ASN A 202 20.33 26.68 5.16
N MET A 203 20.66 27.37 4.07
CA MET A 203 22.04 27.62 3.68
C MET A 203 22.83 28.32 4.80
N GLY A 204 24.01 27.78 5.13
CA GLY A 204 24.82 28.21 6.26
C GLY A 204 24.54 27.45 7.55
N ARG A 205 23.46 26.65 7.63
CA ARG A 205 23.06 25.83 8.79
C ARG A 205 23.00 24.33 8.46
N LEU A 206 23.49 23.95 7.29
CA LEU A 206 23.46 22.55 6.83
C LEU A 206 24.45 21.69 7.63
N PRO A 207 24.16 20.39 7.82
CA PRO A 207 25.05 19.46 8.55
C PRO A 207 26.49 19.47 8.01
N ASP A 208 26.64 19.43 6.69
CA ASP A 208 27.96 19.44 6.02
C ASP A 208 28.77 20.73 6.29
N GLN A 209 28.10 21.81 6.70
CA GLN A 209 28.71 23.10 6.98
C GLN A 209 29.00 23.32 8.46
N VAL A 210 28.56 22.42 9.35
CA VAL A 210 28.77 22.53 10.80
C VAL A 210 30.25 22.61 11.13
N ASN A 211 31.07 21.73 10.55
CA ASN A 211 32.52 21.72 10.79
C ASN A 211 33.19 23.04 10.35
N ALA A 212 32.82 23.57 9.18
CA ALA A 212 33.33 24.86 8.71
C ALA A 212 32.89 26.02 9.61
N ASN A 213 31.64 26.01 10.08
CA ASN A 213 31.13 27.00 11.03
C ASN A 213 31.85 26.92 12.38
N VAL A 214 32.11 25.73 12.92
CA VAL A 214 32.85 25.52 14.17
C VAL A 214 34.28 26.04 14.05
N GLN A 215 34.97 25.76 12.93
CA GLN A 215 36.29 26.32 12.66
C GLN A 215 36.28 27.85 12.63
N MET A 216 35.27 28.45 11.99
CA MET A 216 35.10 29.90 11.97
C MET A 216 34.85 30.48 13.37
N VAL A 217 34.01 29.83 14.18
CA VAL A 217 33.78 30.22 15.58
C VAL A 217 35.07 30.20 16.37
N ASN A 218 35.88 29.14 16.25
CA ASN A 218 37.15 29.02 16.96
C ASN A 218 38.16 30.10 16.52
N GLY A 219 38.26 30.37 15.22
CA GLY A 219 39.09 31.46 14.70
C GLY A 219 38.65 32.84 15.23
N LEU A 220 37.35 33.11 15.23
CA LEU A 220 36.79 34.36 15.75
C LEU A 220 36.94 34.49 17.27
N ARG A 221 36.85 33.39 18.02
CA ARG A 221 37.12 33.38 19.47
C ARG A 221 38.57 33.77 19.76
N ASN A 222 39.54 33.19 19.04
CA ASN A 222 40.94 33.57 19.17
C ASN A 222 41.18 35.05 18.82
N GLN A 223 40.53 35.54 17.76
CA GLN A 223 40.59 36.95 17.39
C GLN A 223 39.97 37.86 18.46
N PHE A 224 38.82 37.48 19.01
CA PHE A 224 38.15 38.22 20.07
C PHE A 224 39.02 38.29 21.33
N GLU A 225 39.63 37.17 21.74
CA GLU A 225 40.57 37.13 22.87
C GLU A 225 41.78 38.04 22.64
N SER A 226 42.38 38.00 21.44
CA SER A 226 43.48 38.88 21.05
C SER A 226 43.08 40.37 21.14
N VAL A 227 41.94 40.74 20.55
CA VAL A 227 41.44 42.12 20.58
C VAL A 227 41.08 42.55 22.00
N SER A 228 40.51 41.66 22.82
CA SER A 228 40.18 41.93 24.22
C SER A 228 41.44 42.18 25.05
N ASN A 229 42.52 41.42 24.80
CA ASN A 229 43.80 41.61 25.48
C ASN A 229 44.45 42.94 25.07
N MET A 230 44.43 43.29 23.78
CA MET A 230 44.89 44.60 23.30
C MET A 230 44.08 45.75 23.88
N LEU A 231 42.75 45.58 23.96
CA LEU A 231 41.87 46.58 24.56
C LEU A 231 42.21 46.81 26.02
N ARG A 232 42.38 45.74 26.81
CA ARG A 232 42.78 45.83 28.22
C ARG A 232 44.13 46.54 28.36
N SER A 233 45.12 46.13 27.57
CA SER A 233 46.45 46.76 27.60
C SER A 233 46.42 48.25 27.23
N GLU A 234 45.63 48.66 26.24
CA GLU A 234 45.47 50.07 25.88
C GLU A 234 44.67 50.87 26.94
N GLN A 235 43.72 50.24 27.63
CA GLN A 235 43.03 50.86 28.77
C GLN A 235 43.98 51.09 29.95
N ASP A 236 44.85 50.11 30.26
CA ASP A 236 45.88 50.26 31.29
C ASP A 236 46.86 51.38 30.92
N ARG A 237 47.27 51.44 29.64
CA ARG A 237 48.10 52.53 29.10
C ARG A 237 47.43 53.89 29.23
N LEU A 238 46.16 54.02 28.85
CA LEU A 238 45.41 55.27 29.00
C LEU A 238 45.37 55.71 30.46
N THR A 239 45.11 54.79 31.40
CA THR A 239 45.09 55.06 32.84
C THR A 239 46.45 55.58 33.31
N SER A 240 47.56 54.99 32.83
CA SER A 240 48.91 55.46 33.15
C SER A 240 49.22 56.87 32.61
N ILE A 241 48.73 57.19 31.41
CA ILE A 241 48.86 58.53 30.81
C ILE A 241 48.03 59.54 31.58
N GLU A 242 46.79 59.20 31.95
CA GLU A 242 45.91 60.06 32.74
C GLU A 242 46.52 60.35 34.12
N TYR A 243 47.11 59.35 34.79
CA TYR A 243 47.87 59.55 36.03
C TYR A 243 49.08 60.50 35.85
N GLN A 244 49.85 60.34 34.77
CA GLN A 244 50.99 61.23 34.46
C GLN A 244 50.55 62.68 34.21
N ILE A 245 49.46 62.87 33.44
CA ILE A 245 48.87 64.19 33.17
C ILE A 245 48.41 64.85 34.47
N GLU A 246 47.78 64.09 35.37
CA GLU A 246 47.32 64.62 36.66
C GLU A 246 48.49 64.96 37.59
N ALA A 247 49.55 64.14 37.63
CA ALA A 247 50.77 64.46 38.37
C ALA A 247 51.46 65.74 37.85
N MET A 248 51.50 65.96 36.53
CA MET A 248 52.01 67.21 35.94
C MET A 248 51.17 68.43 36.32
N ARG A 249 49.83 68.28 36.42
CA ARG A 249 48.93 69.35 36.89
C ARG A 249 49.21 69.73 38.35
N GLN A 250 49.41 68.74 39.21
CA GLN A 250 49.71 68.95 40.62
C GLN A 250 51.13 69.50 40.83
N GLY A 251 52.10 69.11 40.00
CA GLY A 251 53.49 69.60 40.05
C GLY A 251 53.69 71.03 39.52
N GLY A 252 52.84 71.50 38.60
CA GLY A 252 52.89 72.87 38.04
C GLY A 252 52.19 73.95 38.87
N SER A 253 51.68 73.63 40.06
CA SER A 253 50.65 74.40 40.78
C SER A 253 51.12 75.62 41.61
N GLY A 254 52.31 76.17 41.35
CA GLY A 254 52.77 77.37 42.08
C GLY A 254 51.99 78.65 41.74
N THR A 255 51.57 78.81 40.48
CA THR A 255 51.11 80.11 39.94
C THR A 255 49.69 80.05 39.35
N THR A 256 49.25 78.89 38.87
CA THR A 256 47.98 78.70 38.13
C THR A 256 46.74 78.71 39.01
N ALA A 257 46.86 78.35 40.30
CA ALA A 257 45.73 78.34 41.25
C ALA A 257 45.21 79.75 41.56
N SER A 258 46.07 80.78 41.49
CA SER A 258 45.68 82.18 41.76
C SER A 258 44.89 82.80 40.60
N SER A 259 45.21 82.46 39.35
CA SER A 259 44.52 82.98 38.16
C SER A 259 43.14 82.33 37.97
N ALA A 260 43.01 81.02 38.25
CA ALA A 260 41.73 80.32 38.24
C ALA A 260 40.78 80.84 39.32
N ALA A 261 41.29 81.15 40.52
CA ALA A 261 40.50 81.77 41.59
C ALA A 261 40.03 83.19 41.23
N ALA A 262 40.88 83.98 40.55
CA ALA A 262 40.53 85.32 40.08
C ALA A 262 39.42 85.31 39.01
N ILE A 263 39.48 84.37 38.05
CA ILE A 263 38.40 84.18 37.05
C ILE A 263 37.10 83.76 37.72
N HIS A 264 37.14 82.80 38.66
CA HIS A 264 35.95 82.36 39.39
C HIS A 264 35.30 83.49 40.20
N ALA A 265 36.11 84.34 40.86
CA ALA A 265 35.62 85.51 41.59
C ALA A 265 34.99 86.56 40.65
N ALA A 266 35.61 86.85 39.50
CA ALA A 266 35.07 87.77 38.50
C ALA A 266 33.75 87.25 37.89
N GLN A 267 33.67 85.95 37.61
CA GLN A 267 32.44 85.32 37.09
C GLN A 267 31.31 85.33 38.11
N ALA A 268 31.62 85.10 39.39
CA ALA A 268 30.64 85.18 40.47
C ALA A 268 30.02 86.58 40.57
N ARG A 269 30.83 87.62 40.41
CA ARG A 269 30.39 89.03 40.41
C ARG A 269 29.45 89.36 39.24
N VAL A 270 29.76 88.87 38.03
CA VAL A 270 28.87 89.01 36.86
C VAL A 270 27.52 88.31 37.11
N ASN A 271 27.55 87.09 37.64
CA ASN A 271 26.33 86.33 37.91
C ASN A 271 25.47 87.00 39.00
N GLN A 272 26.09 87.61 40.02
CA GLN A 272 25.39 88.35 41.07
C GLN A 272 24.72 89.61 40.50
N LEU A 273 25.45 90.45 39.77
CA LEU A 273 24.89 91.66 39.15
C LEU A 273 23.79 91.35 38.14
N GLN A 274 23.88 90.20 37.45
CA GLN A 274 22.84 89.75 36.53
C GLN A 274 21.55 89.34 37.26
N LYS A 275 21.66 88.76 38.46
CA LYS A 275 20.51 88.48 39.32
C LYS A 275 19.87 89.77 39.84
N GLU A 276 20.68 90.69 40.39
CA GLU A 276 20.22 91.99 40.89
C GLU A 276 19.52 92.81 39.80
N LEU A 277 20.05 92.80 38.56
CA LEU A 277 19.43 93.45 37.41
C LEU A 277 18.10 92.80 36.99
N THR A 278 17.99 91.47 37.11
CA THR A 278 16.75 90.75 36.79
C THR A 278 15.67 91.07 37.83
N GLU A 279 16.03 91.16 39.11
CA GLU A 279 15.14 91.55 40.21
C GLU A 279 14.70 93.01 40.08
N ALA A 280 15.62 93.94 39.82
CA ALA A 280 15.32 95.35 39.62
C ALA A 280 14.37 95.60 38.45
N ARG A 281 14.43 94.80 37.38
CA ARG A 281 13.51 94.87 36.23
C ARG A 281 12.08 94.43 36.54
N THR A 282 11.85 93.74 37.65
CA THR A 282 10.49 93.40 38.11
C THR A 282 9.83 94.56 38.85
N LEU A 283 10.63 95.46 39.44
CA LEU A 283 10.18 96.56 40.29
C LEU A 283 10.20 97.91 39.57
N TYR A 284 11.07 98.06 38.55
CA TYR A 284 11.30 99.32 37.86
C TYR A 284 11.18 99.18 36.34
N THR A 285 10.71 100.22 35.67
CA THR A 285 10.71 100.33 34.20
C THR A 285 12.11 100.62 33.64
N ASP A 286 12.40 100.18 32.42
CA ASP A 286 13.73 100.23 31.75
C ASP A 286 14.43 101.62 31.74
N LYS A 287 13.71 102.72 31.99
CA LYS A 287 14.27 104.09 32.07
C LYS A 287 14.67 104.53 33.50
N HIS A 288 14.53 103.66 34.50
CA HIS A 288 14.85 104.01 35.90
C HIS A 288 16.38 104.10 36.10
N PRO A 289 16.88 105.11 36.84
CA PRO A 289 18.32 105.32 37.04
C PRO A 289 19.04 104.11 37.67
N GLU A 290 18.33 103.28 38.42
CA GLU A 290 18.87 102.07 39.06
C GLU A 290 19.14 100.93 38.07
N ILE A 291 18.30 100.78 37.02
CA ILE A 291 18.55 99.81 35.94
C ILE A 291 19.74 100.25 35.09
N ALA A 292 19.85 101.56 34.81
CA ALA A 292 21.00 102.11 34.09
C ALA A 292 22.31 101.89 34.87
N ARG A 293 22.29 102.07 36.20
CA ARG A 293 23.46 101.79 37.06
C ARG A 293 23.85 100.31 37.05
N LEU A 294 22.88 99.41 37.25
CA LEU A 294 23.13 97.95 37.23
C LEU A 294 23.60 97.45 35.85
N GLN A 295 23.13 98.06 34.75
CA GLN A 295 23.61 97.76 33.41
C GLN A 295 25.08 98.20 33.22
N GLU A 296 25.46 99.37 33.73
CA GLU A 296 26.84 99.85 33.69
C GLU A 296 27.76 98.99 34.58
N ASP A 297 27.32 98.65 35.79
CA ASP A 297 28.03 97.77 36.73
C ASP A 297 28.23 96.37 36.14
N LEU A 298 27.23 95.83 35.44
CA LEU A 298 27.33 94.56 34.76
C LEU A 298 28.24 94.64 33.53
N SER A 299 28.27 95.78 32.83
CA SER A 299 29.18 96.00 31.71
C SER A 299 30.64 96.05 32.16
N SER A 300 30.92 96.70 33.30
CA SER A 300 32.27 96.78 33.88
C SER A 300 32.71 95.43 34.44
N ALA A 301 31.84 94.72 35.18
CA ALA A 301 32.13 93.37 35.66
C ALA A 301 32.41 92.38 34.51
N ARG A 302 31.73 92.53 33.35
CA ARG A 302 32.03 91.75 32.14
C ARG A 302 33.38 92.10 31.53
N LYS A 303 33.79 93.38 31.55
CA LYS A 303 35.13 93.80 31.13
C LYS A 303 36.21 93.23 32.06
N ASP A 304 35.97 93.24 33.37
CA ASP A 304 36.90 92.67 34.36
C ASP A 304 37.05 91.15 34.21
N LEU A 305 35.94 90.45 33.94
CA LEU A 305 35.96 89.03 33.59
C LEU A 305 36.77 88.76 32.31
N ALA A 306 36.57 89.57 31.27
CA ALA A 306 37.31 89.44 30.01
C ALA A 306 38.81 89.75 30.20
N ALA A 307 39.15 90.72 31.05
CA ALA A 307 40.53 91.04 31.41
C ALA A 307 41.18 89.89 32.19
N ALA A 308 40.49 89.34 33.19
CA ALA A 308 40.95 88.16 33.94
C ALA A 308 41.16 86.94 33.02
N GLN A 309 40.27 86.72 32.05
CA GLN A 309 40.40 85.67 31.03
C GLN A 309 41.59 85.91 30.08
N GLN A 310 41.84 87.15 29.66
CA GLN A 310 42.98 87.51 28.81
C GLN A 310 44.33 87.42 29.55
N GLN A 311 44.34 87.68 30.86
CA GLN A 311 45.55 87.58 31.68
C GLN A 311 45.91 86.11 31.96
N SER A 312 44.93 85.23 32.20
CA SER A 312 45.17 83.78 32.31
C SER A 312 45.58 83.11 30.99
N GLY A 313 45.13 83.62 29.84
CA GLY A 313 45.49 83.07 28.53
C GLY A 313 46.97 83.20 28.14
N LYS A 314 47.73 84.06 28.83
CA LYS A 314 49.19 84.22 28.65
C LYS A 314 50.03 83.47 29.69
N ASP A 315 49.41 82.98 30.76
CA ASP A 315 50.11 82.46 31.95
C ASP A 315 49.59 81.07 32.39
N ASP A 316 49.14 80.27 31.44
CA ASP A 316 48.95 78.82 31.63
C ASP A 316 50.18 78.10 31.07
N GLY A 317 51.31 78.26 31.76
CA GLY A 317 52.59 77.64 31.38
C GLY A 317 52.49 76.12 31.21
N LEU A 318 51.52 75.48 31.87
CA LEU A 318 51.26 74.05 31.78
C LEU A 318 50.61 73.64 30.45
N THR A 319 49.65 74.39 29.91
CA THR A 319 49.05 74.07 28.60
C THR A 319 49.94 74.45 27.43
N THR A 320 50.95 75.30 27.66
CA THR A 320 51.97 75.67 26.66
C THR A 320 53.20 74.75 26.68
N ASP A 321 53.41 74.00 27.77
CA ASP A 321 54.48 73.01 27.92
C ASP A 321 54.43 71.93 26.81
N PRO A 322 55.49 71.78 25.99
CA PRO A 322 55.58 70.74 24.98
C PRO A 322 55.33 69.32 25.52
N ALA A 323 55.79 69.01 26.75
CA ALA A 323 55.61 67.70 27.36
C ALA A 323 54.13 67.42 27.70
N TYR A 324 53.41 68.43 28.20
CA TYR A 324 51.98 68.33 28.48
C TYR A 324 51.15 68.16 27.20
N LYS A 325 51.47 68.92 26.15
CA LYS A 325 50.80 68.78 24.84
C LYS A 325 51.02 67.41 24.23
N GLN A 326 52.24 66.88 24.28
CA GLN A 326 52.54 65.54 23.79
C GLN A 326 51.74 64.46 24.55
N LYS A 327 51.69 64.54 25.88
CA LYS A 327 50.93 63.58 26.70
C LYS A 327 49.42 63.65 26.46
N THR A 328 48.90 64.85 26.24
CA THR A 328 47.48 65.05 25.87
C THR A 328 47.17 64.44 24.50
N GLN A 329 48.07 64.59 23.52
CA GLN A 329 47.95 63.94 22.22
C GLN A 329 48.03 62.41 22.32
N GLU A 330 48.95 61.87 23.14
CA GLU A 330 49.05 60.42 23.43
C GLU A 330 47.76 59.87 24.04
N ARG A 331 47.14 60.62 24.98
CA ARG A 331 45.84 60.28 25.59
C ARG A 331 44.74 60.21 24.53
N ASP A 332 44.63 61.24 23.69
CA ASP A 332 43.56 61.30 22.69
C ASP A 332 43.74 60.22 21.61
N ALA A 333 44.98 59.93 21.21
CA ALA A 333 45.32 58.80 20.34
C ALA A 333 44.94 57.45 20.99
N SER A 334 45.23 57.25 22.27
CA SER A 334 44.86 56.02 22.99
C SER A 334 43.34 55.88 23.13
N ARG A 335 42.60 56.98 23.37
CA ARG A 335 41.12 56.99 23.38
C ARG A 335 40.53 56.56 22.04
N LEU A 336 41.08 57.07 20.93
CA LEU A 336 40.67 56.64 19.58
C LEU A 336 40.96 55.15 19.35
N ARG A 337 42.13 54.67 19.77
CA ARG A 337 42.51 53.26 19.66
C ARG A 337 41.61 52.34 20.47
N ILE A 338 41.27 52.73 21.70
CA ILE A 338 40.30 52.03 22.55
C ILE A 338 38.93 51.97 21.87
N ALA A 339 38.47 53.08 21.27
CA ALA A 339 37.19 53.10 20.57
C ALA A 339 37.18 52.15 19.35
N GLU A 340 38.28 52.09 18.60
CA GLU A 340 38.48 51.15 17.49
C GLU A 340 38.48 49.68 17.97
N LEU A 341 39.27 49.37 18.99
CA LEU A 341 39.35 48.02 19.58
C LEU A 341 38.00 47.57 20.15
N LYS A 342 37.24 48.47 20.79
CA LYS A 342 35.87 48.18 21.24
C LYS A 342 34.94 47.84 20.07
N ARG A 343 35.02 48.56 18.95
CA ARG A 343 34.24 48.26 17.74
C ARG A 343 34.64 46.90 17.16
N ALA A 344 35.94 46.61 17.08
CA ALA A 344 36.44 45.32 16.60
C ALA A 344 36.00 44.15 17.50
N SER A 345 36.07 44.31 18.82
CA SER A 345 35.61 43.33 19.81
C SER A 345 34.11 43.04 19.65
N LYS A 346 33.28 44.08 19.53
CA LYS A 346 31.83 43.93 19.30
C LYS A 346 31.53 43.26 17.96
N ALA A 347 32.27 43.60 16.90
CA ALA A 347 32.12 42.96 15.60
C ALA A 347 32.44 41.47 15.66
N ALA A 348 33.59 41.09 16.25
CA ALA A 348 33.96 39.69 16.45
C ALA A 348 32.91 38.93 17.28
N GLN A 349 32.42 39.52 18.38
CA GLN A 349 31.38 38.93 19.20
C GLN A 349 30.07 38.70 18.43
N SER A 350 29.65 39.65 17.59
CA SER A 350 28.45 39.49 16.75
C SER A 350 28.60 38.38 15.71
N GLN A 351 29.80 38.22 15.13
CA GLN A 351 30.07 37.14 14.19
C GLN A 351 30.11 35.78 14.90
N ILE A 352 30.74 35.70 16.09
CA ILE A 352 30.71 34.49 16.93
C ILE A 352 29.26 34.08 17.19
N ALA A 353 28.39 35.02 17.61
CA ALA A 353 26.99 34.72 17.88
C ALA A 353 26.23 34.22 16.63
N LEU A 354 26.49 34.81 15.46
CA LEU A 354 25.90 34.36 14.19
C LEU A 354 26.29 32.94 13.83
N TYR A 355 27.59 32.61 13.86
CA TYR A 355 28.08 31.27 13.51
C TYR A 355 27.73 30.24 14.58
N GLN A 356 27.73 30.61 15.86
CA GLN A 356 27.28 29.75 16.95
C GLN A 356 25.79 29.40 16.77
N SER A 357 24.93 30.38 16.49
CA SER A 357 23.52 30.12 16.19
C SER A 357 23.31 29.19 15.00
N ARG A 358 24.20 29.24 13.99
CA ARG A 358 24.16 28.31 12.85
C ARG A 358 24.53 26.88 13.26
N VAL A 359 25.53 26.71 14.12
CA VAL A 359 25.94 25.40 14.66
C VAL A 359 24.83 24.83 15.55
N ASP A 360 24.26 25.65 16.43
CA ASP A 360 23.24 25.21 17.39
C ASP A 360 21.92 24.82 16.69
N ALA A 361 21.58 25.46 15.57
CA ALA A 361 20.39 25.14 14.78
C ALA A 361 20.56 23.90 13.89
N ALA A 362 21.80 23.46 13.64
CA ALA A 362 22.09 22.41 12.67
C ALA A 362 21.42 21.05 12.99
N PRO A 363 21.38 20.55 14.25
CA PRO A 363 20.76 19.25 14.55
C PRO A 363 19.26 19.19 14.21
N MET A 364 18.53 20.28 14.42
CA MET A 364 17.09 20.33 14.07
C MET A 364 16.89 20.33 12.57
N VAL A 365 17.72 21.10 11.84
CA VAL A 365 17.71 21.12 10.37
C VAL A 365 18.09 19.75 9.81
N GLU A 366 19.07 19.08 10.41
CA GLU A 366 19.48 17.72 10.04
C GLU A 366 18.33 16.72 10.17
N GLN A 367 17.64 16.73 11.32
CA GLN A 367 16.50 15.84 11.55
C GLN A 367 15.39 16.05 10.52
N GLU A 368 15.07 17.31 10.21
CA GLU A 368 14.07 17.64 9.19
C GLU A 368 14.50 17.17 7.79
N LEU A 369 15.75 17.47 7.39
CA LEU A 369 16.28 17.03 6.09
C LEU A 369 16.35 15.51 5.98
N LEU A 370 16.77 14.80 7.03
CA LEU A 370 16.82 13.34 7.04
C LEU A 370 15.44 12.72 6.88
N SER A 371 14.41 13.29 7.48
CA SER A 371 13.03 12.80 7.29
C SER A 371 12.60 12.92 5.83
N LEU A 372 12.87 14.07 5.21
CA LEU A 372 12.52 14.35 3.83
C LEU A 372 13.37 13.53 2.83
N GLU A 373 14.65 13.31 3.12
CA GLU A 373 15.52 12.44 2.32
C GLU A 373 15.07 10.98 2.37
N ARG A 374 14.59 10.50 3.53
CA ARG A 374 13.96 9.17 3.65
C ARG A 374 12.70 9.09 2.80
N GLU A 375 11.83 10.10 2.85
CA GLU A 375 10.61 10.14 2.02
C GLU A 375 10.93 10.12 0.52
N VAL A 376 11.89 10.94 0.06
CA VAL A 376 12.38 10.91 -1.33
C VAL A 376 12.90 9.52 -1.71
N THR A 377 13.68 8.89 -0.82
CA THR A 377 14.24 7.56 -1.08
C THR A 377 13.15 6.48 -1.16
N MET A 378 12.17 6.52 -0.26
CA MET A 378 11.02 5.61 -0.27
C MET A 378 10.17 5.81 -1.53
N GLU A 379 9.84 7.05 -1.90
CA GLU A 379 9.04 7.33 -3.09
C GLU A 379 9.81 6.96 -4.38
N ARG A 380 11.14 7.16 -4.42
CA ARG A 380 11.96 6.71 -5.55
C ARG A 380 11.97 5.19 -5.70
N ALA A 381 12.06 4.46 -4.58
CA ALA A 381 11.96 2.99 -4.60
C ALA A 381 10.58 2.53 -5.07
N HIS A 382 9.51 3.15 -4.56
CA HIS A 382 8.13 2.89 -4.97
C HIS A 382 7.89 3.19 -6.46
N TYR A 383 8.37 4.33 -6.97
CA TYR A 383 8.32 4.68 -8.39
C TYR A 383 9.02 3.63 -9.27
N THR A 384 10.18 3.14 -8.83
CA THR A 384 10.96 2.13 -9.57
C THR A 384 10.24 0.77 -9.59
N ASP A 385 9.64 0.36 -8.47
CA ASP A 385 8.81 -0.85 -8.40
C ASP A 385 7.57 -0.73 -9.30
N LEU A 386 6.83 0.38 -9.21
CA LEU A 386 5.66 0.63 -10.08
C LEU A 386 6.03 0.64 -11.56
N THR A 387 7.15 1.27 -11.92
CA THR A 387 7.64 1.31 -13.32
C THR A 387 7.96 -0.09 -13.82
N THR A 388 8.60 -0.91 -12.98
CA THR A 388 8.91 -2.31 -13.31
C THR A 388 7.64 -3.12 -13.51
N ARG A 389 6.66 -3.00 -12.61
CA ARG A 389 5.36 -3.67 -12.71
C ARG A 389 4.56 -3.22 -13.93
N HIS A 390 4.56 -1.92 -14.23
CA HIS A 390 3.92 -1.36 -15.43
C HIS A 390 4.55 -1.93 -16.70
N GLN A 391 5.89 -2.01 -16.76
CA GLN A 391 6.57 -2.63 -17.89
C GLN A 391 6.20 -4.12 -18.04
N SER A 392 6.14 -4.86 -16.93
CA SER A 392 5.66 -6.24 -16.93
C SER A 392 4.20 -6.34 -17.40
N ALA A 393 3.31 -5.44 -16.95
CA ALA A 393 1.92 -5.40 -17.39
C ALA A 393 1.79 -5.10 -18.89
N ILE A 394 2.55 -4.15 -19.43
CA ILE A 394 2.61 -3.91 -20.88
C ILE A 394 3.09 -5.15 -21.64
N THR A 395 4.11 -5.85 -21.14
CA THR A 395 4.56 -7.09 -21.80
C THR A 395 3.50 -8.18 -21.74
N ALA A 396 2.77 -8.31 -20.63
CA ALA A 396 1.66 -9.24 -20.49
C ALA A 396 0.49 -8.86 -21.40
N GLU A 397 0.19 -7.57 -21.56
CA GLU A 397 -0.86 -7.05 -22.45
C GLU A 397 -0.52 -7.36 -23.91
N ASN A 398 0.72 -7.07 -24.33
CA ASN A 398 1.19 -7.40 -25.67
C ASN A 398 1.17 -8.91 -25.93
N LEU A 399 1.51 -9.72 -24.92
CA LEU A 399 1.43 -11.17 -25.00
C LEU A 399 -0.03 -11.65 -25.10
N ALA A 400 -0.94 -11.07 -24.32
CA ALA A 400 -2.37 -11.34 -24.40
C ALA A 400 -2.95 -10.98 -25.78
N ARG A 401 -2.58 -9.82 -26.34
CA ARG A 401 -3.02 -9.38 -27.68
C ARG A 401 -2.43 -10.23 -28.82
N LYS A 402 -1.13 -10.55 -28.77
CA LYS A 402 -0.42 -11.23 -29.89
C LYS A 402 -0.50 -12.75 -29.84
N GLN A 403 -0.46 -13.34 -28.65
CA GLN A 403 -0.38 -14.80 -28.47
C GLN A 403 -1.55 -15.39 -27.65
N GLY A 404 -2.41 -14.56 -27.06
CA GLY A 404 -3.65 -15.02 -26.42
C GLY A 404 -3.44 -15.73 -25.08
N GLY A 405 -2.53 -15.26 -24.22
CA GLY A 405 -2.43 -15.67 -22.80
C GLY A 405 -2.44 -17.19 -22.54
N GLU A 406 -3.03 -17.62 -21.42
CA GLU A 406 -3.47 -19.02 -21.26
C GLU A 406 -4.49 -19.33 -22.35
N ARG A 407 -4.06 -20.05 -23.38
CA ARG A 407 -4.89 -20.32 -24.55
C ARG A 407 -5.82 -21.48 -24.23
N PHE A 408 -7.05 -21.16 -23.85
CA PHE A 408 -8.15 -22.09 -24.06
C PHE A 408 -8.33 -22.22 -25.57
N SER A 409 -8.23 -23.44 -26.09
CA SER A 409 -8.48 -23.74 -27.49
C SER A 409 -9.37 -24.96 -27.56
N VAL A 410 -10.33 -24.94 -28.48
CA VAL A 410 -11.08 -26.17 -28.80
C VAL A 410 -10.09 -27.13 -29.46
N LEU A 411 -9.73 -28.22 -28.77
CA LEU A 411 -8.80 -29.22 -29.27
C LEU A 411 -9.54 -30.22 -30.16
N TYR A 412 -10.65 -30.75 -29.63
CA TYR A 412 -11.57 -31.59 -30.38
C TYR A 412 -12.97 -30.97 -30.33
N PRO A 413 -13.57 -30.64 -31.48
CA PRO A 413 -14.96 -30.21 -31.52
C PRO A 413 -15.88 -31.35 -31.07
N ALA A 414 -17.10 -31.00 -30.67
CA ALA A 414 -18.11 -31.94 -30.23
C ALA A 414 -18.41 -32.98 -31.32
N ASP A 415 -18.44 -34.24 -30.93
CA ASP A 415 -18.69 -35.38 -31.78
C ASP A 415 -20.20 -35.60 -32.02
N LEU A 416 -20.56 -36.18 -33.17
CA LEU A 416 -21.95 -36.55 -33.47
C LEU A 416 -22.25 -37.95 -32.91
N PRO A 417 -23.03 -38.08 -31.83
CA PRO A 417 -23.28 -39.37 -31.21
C PRO A 417 -24.12 -40.27 -32.12
N THR A 418 -23.62 -41.48 -32.38
CA THR A 418 -24.28 -42.47 -33.23
C THR A 418 -25.21 -43.42 -32.45
N ARG A 419 -25.13 -43.42 -31.12
CA ARG A 419 -25.96 -44.22 -30.22
C ARG A 419 -26.49 -43.37 -29.06
N PRO A 420 -27.70 -43.64 -28.55
CA PRO A 420 -28.21 -42.94 -27.39
C PRO A 420 -27.42 -43.32 -26.13
N SER A 421 -27.12 -42.32 -25.31
CA SER A 421 -26.46 -42.46 -24.01
C SER A 421 -27.42 -42.90 -22.90
N LYS A 422 -28.70 -42.52 -22.99
CA LYS A 422 -29.77 -42.99 -22.10
C LYS A 422 -31.00 -43.41 -22.91
N PRO A 423 -31.78 -44.39 -22.42
CA PRO A 423 -31.54 -45.19 -21.21
C PRO A 423 -30.44 -46.26 -21.37
N ASP A 424 -29.74 -46.57 -20.27
CA ASP A 424 -28.79 -47.70 -20.22
C ASP A 424 -29.54 -49.03 -20.31
N PHE A 425 -29.75 -49.52 -21.53
CA PHE A 425 -30.52 -50.75 -21.80
C PHE A 425 -30.04 -51.92 -20.92
N LEU A 426 -28.73 -52.04 -20.72
CA LEU A 426 -28.14 -53.10 -19.90
C LEU A 426 -28.55 -53.00 -18.42
N LYS A 427 -28.61 -51.79 -17.85
CA LYS A 427 -29.00 -51.58 -16.44
C LYS A 427 -30.49 -51.84 -16.23
N ILE A 428 -31.33 -51.38 -17.16
CA ILE A 428 -32.78 -51.64 -17.09
C ILE A 428 -33.06 -53.13 -17.20
N MET A 429 -32.40 -53.83 -18.13
CA MET A 429 -32.55 -55.27 -18.28
C MET A 429 -32.03 -56.04 -17.06
N ALA A 430 -30.89 -55.65 -16.49
CA ALA A 430 -30.38 -56.26 -15.26
C ALA A 430 -31.37 -56.10 -14.09
N LEU A 431 -31.92 -54.89 -13.90
CA LEU A 431 -32.93 -54.62 -12.87
C LEU A 431 -34.21 -55.42 -13.12
N ALA A 432 -34.66 -55.50 -14.38
CA ALA A 432 -35.83 -56.29 -14.77
C ALA A 432 -35.65 -57.79 -14.49
N ILE A 433 -34.46 -58.34 -14.74
CA ILE A 433 -34.13 -59.74 -14.42
C ILE A 433 -34.16 -59.95 -12.91
N VAL A 434 -33.49 -59.09 -12.13
CA VAL A 434 -33.46 -59.20 -10.66
C VAL A 434 -34.88 -59.09 -10.07
N ALA A 435 -35.66 -58.11 -10.51
CA ALA A 435 -37.05 -57.95 -10.11
C ALA A 435 -37.88 -59.19 -10.48
N GLY A 436 -37.68 -59.73 -11.68
CA GLY A 436 -38.34 -60.95 -12.14
C GLY A 436 -37.99 -62.20 -11.32
N LEU A 437 -36.72 -62.35 -10.90
CA LEU A 437 -36.28 -63.44 -10.04
C LEU A 437 -36.91 -63.35 -8.64
N VAL A 438 -36.94 -62.14 -8.05
CA VAL A 438 -37.53 -61.91 -6.73
C VAL A 438 -39.04 -62.13 -6.76
N LEU A 439 -39.73 -61.58 -7.75
CA LEU A 439 -41.18 -61.78 -7.91
C LEU A 439 -41.52 -63.23 -8.25
N GLY A 440 -40.73 -63.89 -9.09
CA GLY A 440 -40.90 -65.30 -9.42
C GLY A 440 -40.70 -66.21 -8.21
N ALA A 441 -39.64 -65.98 -7.42
CA ALA A 441 -39.40 -66.74 -6.19
C ALA A 441 -40.50 -66.47 -5.15
N GLY A 442 -40.89 -65.21 -4.96
CA GLY A 442 -41.99 -64.83 -4.07
C GLY A 442 -43.33 -65.43 -4.49
N ALA A 443 -43.64 -65.45 -5.79
CA ALA A 443 -44.83 -66.09 -6.33
C ALA A 443 -44.81 -67.61 -6.14
N ALA A 444 -43.67 -68.26 -6.37
CA ALA A 444 -43.51 -69.70 -6.15
C ALA A 444 -43.70 -70.07 -4.67
N VAL A 445 -43.06 -69.35 -3.76
CA VAL A 445 -43.17 -69.56 -2.30
C VAL A 445 -44.59 -69.23 -1.82
N GLY A 446 -45.17 -68.11 -2.24
CA GLY A 446 -46.54 -67.74 -1.88
C GLY A 446 -47.56 -68.78 -2.37
N ARG A 447 -47.38 -69.29 -3.59
CA ARG A 447 -48.20 -70.38 -4.12
C ARG A 447 -48.03 -71.67 -3.32
N GLU A 448 -46.87 -71.92 -2.75
CA GLU A 448 -46.58 -73.07 -1.88
C GLU A 448 -47.31 -72.96 -0.56
N PHE A 449 -47.25 -71.81 0.11
CA PHE A 449 -48.02 -71.56 1.33
C PHE A 449 -49.54 -71.65 1.13
N LEU A 450 -50.03 -71.37 -0.08
CA LEU A 450 -51.44 -71.51 -0.43
C LEU A 450 -51.81 -72.93 -0.92
N ASP A 451 -50.84 -73.81 -1.16
CA ASP A 451 -51.13 -75.20 -1.52
C ASP A 451 -51.23 -76.06 -0.26
N ARG A 452 -52.46 -76.46 0.07
CA ARG A 452 -52.75 -77.36 1.21
C ARG A 452 -52.70 -78.84 0.86
N SER A 453 -52.17 -79.19 -0.30
CA SER A 453 -52.16 -80.58 -0.76
C SER A 453 -51.01 -81.37 -0.10
N VAL A 454 -51.35 -82.42 0.65
CA VAL A 454 -50.39 -83.30 1.32
C VAL A 454 -49.75 -84.22 0.29
N HIS A 455 -48.43 -84.14 0.14
CA HIS A 455 -47.70 -84.87 -0.91
C HIS A 455 -46.56 -85.76 -0.40
N ASP A 456 -46.29 -85.74 0.91
CA ASP A 456 -45.25 -86.55 1.51
C ASP A 456 -45.86 -87.52 2.54
N VAL A 457 -45.51 -88.80 2.40
CA VAL A 457 -45.97 -89.91 3.23
C VAL A 457 -45.61 -89.69 4.70
N ARG A 458 -44.48 -89.02 4.95
CA ARG A 458 -43.96 -88.75 6.30
C ARG A 458 -44.67 -87.58 7.00
N ALA A 459 -45.11 -86.56 6.25
CA ALA A 459 -45.90 -85.45 6.78
C ALA A 459 -47.28 -85.92 7.28
N LEU A 460 -47.87 -86.90 6.60
CA LEU A 460 -49.13 -87.54 6.99
C LEU A 460 -49.01 -88.32 8.30
N GLN A 461 -47.85 -88.96 8.52
CA GLN A 461 -47.57 -89.77 9.70
C GLN A 461 -47.27 -88.92 10.95
N SER A 462 -46.65 -87.75 10.78
CA SER A 462 -46.34 -86.82 11.88
C SER A 462 -47.51 -85.97 12.35
N GLU A 463 -48.43 -85.60 11.45
CA GLU A 463 -49.55 -84.70 11.79
C GLU A 463 -50.79 -85.46 12.27
N PHE A 464 -51.00 -86.70 11.81
CA PHE A 464 -52.19 -87.49 12.14
C PHE A 464 -51.91 -88.74 13.01
N GLU A 465 -50.65 -89.02 13.36
CA GLU A 465 -50.22 -90.19 14.18
C GLU A 465 -50.75 -91.56 13.68
N VAL A 466 -51.05 -91.70 12.38
CA VAL A 466 -51.60 -92.94 11.79
C VAL A 466 -50.53 -93.70 11.00
N PRO A 467 -50.38 -95.03 11.18
CA PRO A 467 -49.43 -95.82 10.40
C PRO A 467 -49.84 -95.89 8.92
N VAL A 468 -48.93 -95.53 8.02
CA VAL A 468 -49.15 -95.60 6.57
C VAL A 468 -48.98 -97.05 6.11
N LEU A 469 -50.03 -97.62 5.50
CA LEU A 469 -50.09 -99.04 5.10
C LEU A 469 -49.54 -99.33 3.68
N GLY A 470 -49.29 -98.31 2.86
CA GLY A 470 -48.68 -98.48 1.54
C GLY A 470 -48.74 -97.20 0.71
N GLU A 471 -47.70 -96.97 -0.08
CA GLU A 471 -47.61 -95.86 -1.04
C GLU A 471 -47.88 -96.39 -2.46
N ILE A 472 -48.77 -95.75 -3.20
CA ILE A 472 -48.94 -96.05 -4.63
C ILE A 472 -47.97 -95.13 -5.38
N PRO A 473 -46.90 -95.65 -5.99
CA PRO A 473 -45.93 -94.82 -6.68
C PRO A 473 -46.61 -94.14 -7.85
N ARG A 474 -46.48 -92.81 -7.92
CA ARG A 474 -46.90 -92.07 -9.12
C ARG A 474 -46.00 -92.48 -10.27
N ILE A 475 -46.60 -93.09 -11.29
CA ILE A 475 -45.95 -93.30 -12.58
C ILE A 475 -45.75 -91.90 -13.20
N PRO A 476 -44.51 -91.46 -13.46
CA PRO A 476 -44.28 -90.18 -14.12
C PRO A 476 -44.90 -90.24 -15.52
N ALA A 477 -45.68 -89.22 -15.86
CA ALA A 477 -46.20 -89.03 -17.22
C ALA A 477 -45.11 -88.43 -18.11
#